data_AF-A0A815YE81-F1
#
_entry.id   AF-A0A815YE81-F1
#
_cell.length_a   1.000
_cell.length_b   1.000
_cell.length_c   1.000
_cell.angle_alpha   90.00
_cell.angle_beta   90.00
_cell.angle_gamma   90.00
#
_symmetry.space_group_name_H-M   'P 1'
#
loop_
_entity.id
_entity.type
_entity.pdbx_description
1 polymer ?
#
loop_
_entity_poly.entity_id
_entity_poly.type
_entity_poly.pdbx_seq_one_letter_code
_entity_poly.pdbx_strand_id
1 'polypeptide(L)'
;FYSSSKQSPIPLKVKLSVTEACTEFCALDGRAFEVIKGDGFKNLAKALFDAGQASNKSSIEVTDFLPHPTTVRIINFVNILTTLLDLMHFQISRN
;
A
#
# COMPACT_ATOMS: atom_id res chain seq x y z
N PHE A 1 -20.24 -11.02 16.06
CA PHE A 1 -20.80 -9.77 15.49
C PHE A 1 -19.83 -9.31 14.40
N TYR A 2 -20.10 -9.21 13.10
CA TYR A 2 -21.27 -8.92 12.25
C TYR A 2 -21.42 -10.03 11.17
N SER A 3 -22.61 -10.58 10.89
CA SER A 3 -23.73 -10.07 10.07
C SER A 3 -23.76 -10.68 8.65
N SER A 4 -24.97 -10.96 8.19
CA SER A 4 -25.37 -11.90 7.14
C SER A 4 -24.96 -11.54 5.70
N SER A 5 -24.50 -12.58 4.98
CA SER A 5 -24.78 -12.90 3.57
C SER A 5 -24.54 -11.84 2.47
N LYS A 6 -23.27 -11.69 2.08
CA LYS A 6 -22.86 -11.80 0.67
C LYS A 6 -21.71 -12.79 0.62
N GLN A 7 -21.87 -13.89 -0.12
CA GLN A 7 -20.78 -14.85 -0.28
C GLN A 7 -19.65 -14.12 -1.01
N SER A 8 -18.58 -13.83 -0.28
CA SER A 8 -17.46 -13.08 -0.84
C SER A 8 -16.81 -13.92 -1.92
N PRO A 9 -16.44 -13.35 -3.07
CA PRO A 9 -15.73 -14.08 -4.13
C PRO A 9 -14.38 -14.64 -3.65
N ILE A 10 -13.88 -14.16 -2.51
CA ILE A 10 -12.63 -14.60 -1.91
C ILE A 10 -12.90 -15.75 -0.92
N PRO A 11 -12.25 -16.91 -1.08
CA PRO A 11 -12.38 -18.03 -0.15
C PRO A 11 -12.06 -17.64 1.30
N LEU A 12 -12.79 -18.22 2.26
CA LEU A 12 -12.61 -17.92 3.68
C LEU A 12 -11.17 -18.16 4.16
N LYS A 13 -10.53 -19.24 3.70
CA LYS A 13 -9.13 -19.55 4.01
C LYS A 13 -8.18 -18.41 3.63
N VAL A 14 -8.39 -17.77 2.48
CA VAL A 14 -7.59 -16.64 2.02
C VAL A 14 -7.81 -15.43 2.92
N LYS A 15 -9.07 -15.15 3.31
CA LYS A 15 -9.37 -14.04 4.22
C LYS A 15 -8.72 -14.19 5.58
N LEU A 16 -8.73 -15.42 6.13
CA LEU A 16 -8.10 -15.71 7.41
C LEU A 16 -6.58 -15.51 7.32
N SER A 17 -5.94 -16.05 6.29
CA SER A 17 -4.49 -15.86 6.08
C SER A 17 -4.10 -14.37 5.95
N VAL A 18 -4.90 -13.56 5.27
CA VAL A 18 -4.67 -12.10 5.19
C VAL A 18 -4.86 -11.43 6.56
N THR A 19 -5.82 -11.89 7.35
CA THR A 19 -6.07 -11.36 8.71
C THR A 19 -4.89 -11.68 9.64
N GLU A 20 -4.36 -12.89 9.57
CA GLU A 20 -3.15 -13.31 10.29
C GLU A 20 -1.95 -12.45 9.89
N ALA A 21 -1.70 -12.28 8.59
CA ALA A 21 -0.61 -11.44 8.09
C ALA A 21 -0.70 -9.98 8.55
N CYS A 22 -1.90 -9.38 8.56
CA CYS A 22 -2.11 -8.03 9.10
C CYS A 22 -1.85 -7.95 10.60
N THR A 23 -2.19 -9.02 11.35
CA THR A 23 -1.97 -9.10 12.79
C THR A 23 -0.47 -9.20 13.09
N GLU A 24 0.24 -10.07 12.37
CA GLU A 24 1.69 -10.22 12.47
C GLU A 24 2.42 -8.92 12.11
N PHE A 25 2.02 -8.26 11.01
CA PHE A 25 2.56 -6.95 10.63
C PHE A 25 2.44 -5.93 11.77
N CYS A 26 1.28 -5.84 12.41
CA CYS A 26 1.10 -4.90 13.52
C CYS A 26 1.96 -5.27 14.74
N ALA A 27 2.05 -6.56 15.06
CA ALA A 27 2.79 -7.05 16.21
C ALA A 27 4.31 -6.93 16.05
N LEU A 28 4.84 -7.32 14.89
CA LEU A 28 6.28 -7.34 14.62
C LEU A 28 6.85 -5.94 14.39
N ASP A 29 6.10 -5.07 13.70
CA ASP A 29 6.57 -3.72 13.35
C ASP A 29 6.12 -2.64 14.36
N GLY A 30 5.43 -3.05 15.44
CA GLY A 30 4.92 -2.13 16.46
C GLY A 30 3.95 -1.08 15.90
N ARG A 31 3.08 -1.48 14.96
CA ARG A 31 2.10 -0.58 14.34
C ARG A 31 0.75 -0.64 15.05
N ALA A 32 0.06 0.49 15.09
CA ALA A 32 -1.33 0.55 15.54
C ALA A 32 -2.23 -0.21 14.55
N PHE A 33 -3.22 -0.94 15.06
CA PHE A 33 -4.13 -1.77 14.24
C PHE A 33 -4.90 -0.93 13.21
N GLU A 34 -5.17 0.34 13.52
CA GLU A 34 -5.87 1.31 12.68
C GLU A 34 -5.14 1.58 11.37
N VAL A 35 -3.83 1.29 11.29
CA VAL A 35 -3.04 1.50 10.06
C VAL A 35 -3.64 0.76 8.86
N ILE A 36 -4.23 -0.42 9.07
CA ILE A 36 -4.82 -1.24 7.99
C ILE A 36 -6.11 -0.61 7.43
N LYS A 37 -6.72 0.33 8.16
CA LYS A 37 -7.89 1.09 7.69
C LYS A 37 -7.48 2.30 6.82
N GLY A 38 -6.22 2.74 6.91
CA GLY A 38 -5.74 3.90 6.17
C GLY A 38 -5.69 3.67 4.67
N ASP A 39 -6.06 4.68 3.89
CA ASP A 39 -6.11 4.55 2.42
C ASP A 39 -4.73 4.33 1.81
N GLY A 40 -3.67 4.87 2.43
CA GLY A 40 -2.29 4.57 2.02
C GLY A 40 -1.95 3.08 2.09
N PHE A 41 -2.38 2.38 3.16
CA PHE A 41 -2.16 0.94 3.29
C PHE A 41 -2.98 0.14 2.26
N LYS A 42 -4.25 0.50 2.05
CA LYS A 42 -5.10 -0.15 1.03
C LYS A 42 -4.54 0.03 -0.38
N ASN A 43 -4.07 1.24 -0.71
CA ASN A 43 -3.47 1.54 -2.00
C ASN A 43 -2.17 0.77 -2.21
N LEU A 44 -1.32 0.66 -1.16
CA LEU A 44 -0.13 -0.19 -1.19
C LEU A 44 -0.48 -1.66 -1.44
N ALA A 45 -1.43 -2.22 -0.67
CA ALA A 45 -1.86 -3.60 -0.83
C ALA A 45 -2.37 -3.87 -2.25
N LYS A 46 -3.19 -2.97 -2.80
CA LYS A 46 -3.66 -3.08 -4.19
C LYS A 46 -2.49 -3.07 -5.18
N ALA A 47 -1.54 -2.14 -5.03
CA ALA A 47 -0.39 -2.05 -5.91
C ALA A 47 0.46 -3.33 -5.89
N LEU A 48 0.67 -3.94 -4.71
CA LEU A 48 1.39 -5.21 -4.58
C LEU A 48 0.64 -6.37 -5.25
N PHE A 49 -0.69 -6.43 -5.11
CA PHE A 49 -1.50 -7.45 -5.80
C PHE A 49 -1.45 -7.29 -7.33
N ASP A 50 -1.57 -6.07 -7.84
CA ASP A 50 -1.52 -5.78 -9.27
C ASP A 50 -0.12 -6.13 -9.82
N ALA A 51 0.94 -5.77 -9.09
CA ALA A 51 2.32 -6.05 -9.48
C ALA A 51 2.63 -7.56 -9.48
N GLY A 52 2.12 -8.30 -8.48
CA GLY A 52 2.19 -9.75 -8.44
C GLY A 52 1.51 -10.40 -9.65
N GLN A 53 0.29 -9.96 -9.98
CA GLN A 53 -0.43 -10.44 -11.18
C GLN A 53 0.33 -10.13 -12.48
N ALA A 54 0.85 -8.91 -12.62
CA ALA A 54 1.58 -8.47 -13.82
C ALA A 54 2.91 -9.23 -14.03
N SER A 55 3.52 -9.72 -12.95
CA SER A 55 4.79 -10.43 -13.03
C SER A 55 4.73 -11.78 -13.77
N ASN A 56 3.53 -12.40 -13.85
CA ASN A 56 3.31 -13.75 -14.37
C ASN A 56 4.22 -14.85 -13.77
N LYS A 57 4.77 -14.64 -12.57
CA LYS A 57 5.60 -15.63 -11.87
C LYS A 57 4.78 -16.35 -10.80
N SER A 58 4.97 -17.66 -10.69
CA SER A 58 4.34 -18.50 -9.65
C SER A 58 4.98 -18.33 -8.27
N SER A 59 6.22 -17.83 -8.23
CA SER A 59 6.94 -17.53 -7.02
C SER A 59 7.71 -16.23 -7.23
N ILE A 60 7.52 -15.31 -6.28
CA ILE A 60 8.08 -13.98 -6.28
C ILE A 60 8.68 -13.79 -4.90
N GLU A 61 9.95 -13.40 -4.86
CA GLU A 61 10.56 -12.91 -3.63
C GLU A 61 10.09 -11.47 -3.39
N VAL A 62 9.51 -11.22 -2.23
CA VAL A 62 8.95 -9.89 -1.88
C VAL A 62 10.04 -8.81 -1.91
N THR A 63 11.30 -9.18 -1.64
CA THR A 63 12.46 -8.30 -1.72
C THR A 63 12.73 -7.76 -3.13
N ASP A 64 12.27 -8.44 -4.17
CA ASP A 64 12.41 -7.98 -5.56
C ASP A 64 11.42 -6.84 -5.89
N PHE A 65 10.32 -6.73 -5.12
CA PHE A 65 9.30 -5.71 -5.30
C PHE A 65 9.44 -4.51 -4.36
N LEU A 66 9.88 -4.76 -3.12
CA LEU A 66 9.93 -3.70 -2.12
C LEU A 66 11.16 -2.80 -2.32
N PRO A 67 10.97 -1.48 -2.49
CA PRO A 67 12.07 -0.55 -2.62
C PRO A 67 12.81 -0.41 -1.28
N HIS A 68 14.12 -0.16 -1.36
CA HIS A 68 14.91 0.20 -0.18
C HIS A 68 14.34 1.49 0.46
N PRO A 69 14.33 1.64 1.80
CA PRO A 69 13.78 2.81 2.48
C PRO A 69 14.35 4.16 2.00
N THR A 70 15.63 4.19 1.61
CA THR A 70 16.28 5.37 1.02
C THR A 70 15.63 5.78 -0.30
N THR A 71 15.27 4.82 -1.15
CA THR A 71 14.59 5.08 -2.42
C THR A 71 13.24 5.74 -2.19
N VAL A 72 12.46 5.22 -1.22
CA VAL A 72 11.15 5.79 -0.85
C VAL A 72 11.30 7.24 -0.35
N ARG A 73 12.32 7.50 0.49
CA ARG A 73 12.59 8.85 1.01
C ARG A 73 12.93 9.85 -0.10
N ILE A 74 13.78 9.45 -1.05
CA ILE A 74 14.20 10.31 -2.17
C ILE A 74 12.99 10.64 -3.05
N ILE A 75 12.20 9.63 -3.44
CA ILE A 75 11.03 9.84 -4.31
C ILE A 75 9.99 10.74 -3.63
N ASN A 76 9.73 10.54 -2.34
CA ASN A 76 8.80 11.39 -1.60
C ASN A 76 9.26 12.85 -1.58
N PHE A 77 10.56 13.09 -1.39
CA PHE A 77 11.13 14.45 -1.42
C PHE A 77 10.98 15.10 -2.80
N VAL A 78 11.29 14.35 -3.88
CA VAL A 78 11.11 14.84 -5.26
C VAL A 78 9.65 15.19 -5.53
N ASN A 79 8.70 14.33 -5.14
CA ASN A 79 7.27 14.59 -5.35
C ASN A 79 6.80 15.87 -4.65
N ILE A 80 7.27 16.11 -3.43
CA ILE A 80 6.95 17.34 -2.70
C ILE A 80 7.51 18.56 -3.42
N LEU A 81 8.78 18.52 -3.85
CA LEU A 81 9.39 19.64 -4.57
C LEU A 81 8.67 19.96 -5.87
N THR A 82 8.33 18.94 -6.67
CA THR A 82 7.57 19.14 -7.92
C THR A 82 6.22 19.79 -7.65
N THR A 83 5.48 19.31 -6.65
CA THR A 83 4.19 19.90 -6.26
C THR A 83 4.33 21.37 -5.86
N LEU A 84 5.38 21.71 -5.11
CA LEU A 84 5.63 23.09 -4.69
C LEU A 84 6.00 23.99 -5.88
N LEU A 85 6.81 23.50 -6.82
CA LEU A 85 7.15 24.22 -8.05
C LEU A 85 5.92 24.48 -8.91
N ASP A 86 5.06 23.48 -9.09
CA ASP A 86 3.80 23.62 -9.83
C ASP A 86 2.90 24.68 -9.19
N LEU A 87 2.80 24.69 -7.85
CA LEU A 87 2.07 25.71 -7.12
C LEU A 87 2.68 27.11 -7.32
N MET A 88 4.01 27.24 -7.27
CA MET A 88 4.68 28.52 -7.50
C MET A 88 4.43 29.04 -8.91
N HIS A 89 4.58 28.19 -9.94
CA HIS A 89 4.30 28.57 -11.33
C HIS A 89 2.83 28.99 -11.52
N PHE A 90 1.91 28.29 -10.87
CA PHE A 90 0.50 28.64 -10.90
C PHE A 90 0.19 30.00 -10.26
N GLN A 91 0.85 30.35 -9.16
CA GLN A 91 0.70 31.67 -8.53
C GLN A 91 1.30 32.78 -9.41
N ILE A 92 2.45 32.55 -10.04
CA ILE A 92 3.08 33.50 -10.95
C ILE A 92 2.21 33.74 -12.19
N SER A 93 1.58 32.69 -12.75
CA SER A 93 0.70 32.81 -13.92
C SER A 93 -0.63 33.52 -13.63
N ARG A 94 -0.98 33.75 -12.36
CA ARG A 94 -2.23 34.40 -11.94
C ARG A 94 -2.07 35.88 -11.56
N ASN A 95 -0.84 36.37 -11.46
CA ASN A 95 -0.50 37.77 -11.21
C ASN A 95 -0.08 38.46 -12.51
#